data_AF-A0A0D0ASI4-F1
#
_entry.id   AF-A0A0D0ASI4-F1
#
_cell.length_a   1.000
_cell.length_b   1.000
_cell.length_c   1.000
_cell.angle_alpha   90.00
_cell.angle_beta   90.00
_cell.angle_gamma   90.00
#
_symmetry.space_group_name_H-M   'P 1'
#
loop_
_entity.id
_entity.type
_entity.pdbx_description
1 polymer ?
#
loop_
_entity_poly.entity_id
_entity_poly.type
_entity_poly.pdbx_seq_one_letter_code
_entity_poly.pdbx_strand_id
1 'polypeptide(L)'
;MSPHSRSLSRSLTLDVSGTEIPQLYIHHPSSACEPPSVLKGFTNVEIGPYDTKHISIILSRYDLSIWDVVAQGWRKPDGQISFSVGASSRDFRLWGVIPA
;
A
#
# COMPACT_ATOMS: atom_id res chain seq x y z
N MET A 1 15.96 16.10 -9.97
CA MET A 1 14.83 15.18 -10.29
C MET A 1 14.02 15.04 -9.01
N SER A 2 12.81 15.59 -8.98
CA SER A 2 12.03 15.73 -7.75
C SER A 2 11.26 14.43 -7.44
N PRO A 3 11.39 13.83 -6.25
CA PRO A 3 10.61 12.64 -5.90
C PRO A 3 9.14 13.06 -5.80
N HIS A 4 8.29 12.44 -6.61
CA HIS A 4 6.85 12.64 -6.53
C HIS A 4 6.31 11.90 -5.30
N SER A 5 6.49 12.49 -4.14
CA SER A 5 5.81 12.10 -2.90
C SER A 5 4.35 12.53 -3.00
N ARG A 6 3.43 11.58 -3.23
CA ARG A 6 2.00 11.82 -3.03
C ARG A 6 1.61 11.27 -1.67
N SER A 7 1.42 12.17 -0.71
CA SER A 7 0.88 11.84 0.61
C SER A 7 -0.62 11.57 0.46
N LEU A 8 -1.05 10.37 0.84
CA LEU A 8 -2.47 10.00 0.95
C LEU A 8 -2.81 10.02 2.42
N SER A 9 -3.76 10.86 2.85
CA SER A 9 -4.11 11.01 4.26
C SER A 9 -5.57 10.72 4.54
N ARG A 10 -5.83 9.93 5.58
CA ARG A 10 -7.16 9.71 6.14
C ARG A 10 -7.08 9.76 7.67
N SER A 11 -8.09 10.36 8.27
CA SER A 11 -8.28 10.46 9.72
C SER A 11 -8.85 9.16 10.29
N LEU A 12 -8.22 8.68 11.37
CA LEU A 12 -8.62 7.51 12.14
C LEU A 12 -8.78 7.98 13.58
N THR A 13 -9.98 7.80 14.15
CA THR A 13 -10.38 8.36 15.43
C THR A 13 -10.70 7.19 16.37
N LEU A 14 -10.02 7.10 17.51
CA LEU A 14 -10.30 6.10 18.54
C LEU A 14 -11.02 6.76 19.72
N ASP A 15 -11.89 6.03 20.41
CA ASP A 15 -12.57 6.53 21.62
C ASP A 15 -11.67 6.45 22.87
N VAL A 16 -10.66 5.58 22.81
CA VAL A 16 -9.62 5.39 23.84
C VAL A 16 -8.25 5.39 23.17
N SER A 17 -7.19 5.68 23.93
CA SER A 17 -5.83 5.54 23.42
C SER A 17 -5.60 4.12 22.94
N GLY A 18 -5.04 3.98 21.73
CA GLY A 18 -4.79 2.67 21.15
C GLY A 18 -3.72 2.71 20.06
N THR A 19 -3.40 1.53 19.58
CA THR A 19 -2.45 1.35 18.48
C THR A 19 -3.21 0.87 17.26
N GLU A 20 -3.01 1.54 16.13
CA GLU A 20 -3.46 1.08 14.83
C GLU A 20 -2.27 0.62 13.99
N ILE A 21 -2.49 -0.44 13.19
CA ILE A 21 -1.50 -0.97 12.25
C ILE A 21 -2.05 -0.83 10.82
N PRO A 22 -1.96 0.35 10.18
CA PRO A 22 -2.34 0.50 8.78
C PRO A 22 -1.46 -0.37 7.89
N GLN A 23 -2.07 -1.15 7.01
CA GLN A 23 -1.41 -2.09 6.09
C GLN A 23 -1.70 -1.69 4.65
N LEU A 24 -0.65 -1.58 3.83
CA LEU A 24 -0.71 -1.28 2.40
C LEU A 24 -0.52 -2.54 1.57
N TYR A 25 -1.49 -2.82 0.71
CA TYR A 25 -1.47 -3.94 -0.22
C TYR A 25 -1.40 -3.43 -1.68
N ILE A 26 -0.68 -4.17 -2.51
CA ILE A 26 -0.65 -4.01 -3.96
C ILE A 26 -1.46 -5.13 -4.62
N HIS A 27 -2.18 -4.76 -5.66
CA HIS A 27 -2.95 -5.67 -6.51
C HIS A 27 -2.42 -5.53 -7.94
N HIS A 28 -1.68 -6.53 -8.38
CA HIS A 28 -1.18 -6.60 -9.74
C HIS A 28 -2.31 -6.98 -10.72
N PRO A 29 -2.17 -6.64 -12.01
CA PRO A 29 -3.11 -7.11 -13.02
C PRO A 29 -3.12 -8.64 -13.07
N SER A 30 -4.25 -9.25 -13.42
CA SER A 30 -4.39 -10.72 -13.48
C SER A 30 -3.39 -11.38 -14.42
N SER A 31 -2.93 -10.66 -15.45
CA SER A 31 -1.87 -11.08 -16.38
C SER A 31 -0.51 -11.31 -15.70
N ALA A 32 -0.28 -10.73 -14.52
CA ALA A 32 0.95 -10.91 -13.75
C ALA A 32 0.99 -12.25 -13.00
N CYS A 33 -0.13 -12.96 -12.87
CA CYS A 33 -0.23 -14.23 -12.14
C CYS A 33 0.25 -14.15 -10.66
N GLU A 34 0.18 -12.97 -10.05
CA GLU A 34 0.52 -12.74 -8.65
C GLU A 34 -0.68 -13.02 -7.71
N PRO A 35 -0.43 -13.21 -6.39
CA PRO A 35 -1.50 -13.28 -5.41
C PRO A 35 -2.45 -12.06 -5.49
N PRO A 36 -3.73 -12.24 -5.14
CA PRO A 36 -4.74 -11.19 -5.29
C PRO A 36 -4.45 -9.94 -4.44
N SER A 37 -3.61 -10.04 -3.42
CA SER A 37 -3.17 -8.92 -2.58
C SER A 37 -1.80 -9.22 -2.00
N VAL A 38 -0.84 -8.30 -2.19
CA VAL A 38 0.54 -8.45 -1.70
C VAL A 38 0.83 -7.33 -0.72
N LEU A 39 1.12 -7.66 0.54
CA LEU A 39 1.49 -6.68 1.56
C LEU A 39 2.84 -6.04 1.20
N LYS A 40 2.90 -4.71 1.10
CA LYS A 40 4.13 -3.96 0.79
C LYS A 40 4.59 -3.04 1.90
N GLY A 41 3.74 -2.74 2.87
CA GLY A 41 4.15 -1.95 4.02
C GLY A 41 3.11 -1.93 5.11
N PHE A 42 3.57 -1.70 6.33
CA PHE A 42 2.74 -1.46 7.48
C PHE A 42 3.51 -0.56 8.46
N THR A 43 2.80 0.11 9.35
CA THR A 43 3.44 0.92 10.39
C THR A 43 2.65 0.83 11.68
N ASN A 44 3.32 1.02 12.81
CA ASN A 44 2.69 1.07 14.12
C ASN A 44 2.41 2.52 14.48
N VAL A 45 1.15 2.85 14.71
CA VAL A 45 0.70 4.22 15.01
C VAL A 45 -0.04 4.22 16.33
N GLU A 46 0.53 4.86 17.34
CA GLU A 46 -0.20 5.19 18.56
C GLU A 46 -1.12 6.38 18.27
N ILE A 47 -2.41 6.24 18.55
CA ILE A 47 -3.44 7.27 18.33
C ILE A 47 -4.14 7.53 19.67
N GLY A 48 -4.20 8.80 20.05
CA GLY A 48 -4.96 9.24 21.23
C GLY A 48 -6.46 9.32 20.95
N PRO A 49 -7.29 9.44 22.00
CA PRO A 49 -8.72 9.63 21.83
C PRO A 49 -9.00 10.86 20.96
N TYR A 50 -9.83 10.68 19.94
CA TYR A 50 -10.22 11.73 18.99
C TYR A 50 -9.08 12.32 18.13
N ASP A 51 -7.88 11.75 18.19
CA ASP A 51 -6.72 12.23 17.43
C ASP A 51 -6.82 11.81 15.95
N THR A 52 -6.02 12.45 15.10
CA THR A 52 -5.88 12.10 13.68
C THR A 52 -4.40 12.17 13.31
N LYS A 53 -3.87 11.05 12.81
CA LYS A 53 -2.47 10.97 12.38
C LYS A 53 -2.34 10.69 10.89
N HIS A 54 -1.42 11.41 10.27
CA HIS A 54 -1.01 11.20 8.90
C HIS A 54 0.17 10.23 8.88
N ILE A 55 0.07 9.18 8.08
CA ILE A 55 1.16 8.23 7.85
C ILE A 55 1.61 8.27 6.40
N SER A 56 2.87 7.89 6.16
CA SER A 56 3.43 7.74 4.82
C SER A 56 4.08 6.37 4.71
N ILE A 57 3.65 5.59 3.73
CA ILE A 57 4.28 4.32 3.34
C ILE A 57 4.88 4.55 1.95
N ILE A 58 6.20 4.38 1.85
CA ILE A 58 6.94 4.65 0.61
C ILE A 58 7.06 3.35 -0.17
N LEU A 59 6.60 3.37 -1.42
CA LEU A 59 6.78 2.28 -2.36
C LEU A 59 7.98 2.57 -3.26
N SER A 60 8.87 1.60 -3.40
CA SER A 60 9.92 1.59 -4.39
C SER A 60 9.41 1.05 -5.73
N ARG A 61 10.21 1.21 -6.78
CA ARG A 61 9.95 0.55 -8.07
C ARG A 61 9.88 -0.98 -7.97
N TYR A 62 10.59 -1.58 -7.02
CA TYR A 62 10.62 -3.03 -6.81
C TYR A 62 9.33 -3.53 -6.15
N ASP A 63 8.70 -2.70 -5.31
CA ASP A 63 7.41 -3.05 -4.69
C ASP A 63 6.28 -3.17 -5.73
N LEU A 64 6.44 -2.50 -6.87
CA LEU A 64 5.52 -2.54 -8.00
C LEU A 64 5.95 -3.52 -9.10
N SER A 65 7.05 -4.26 -8.91
CA SER A 65 7.61 -5.17 -9.89
C SER A 65 7.38 -6.63 -9.51
N ILE A 66 7.39 -7.48 -10.53
CA ILE A 66 7.43 -8.95 -10.42
C ILE A 66 8.78 -9.46 -10.92
N TRP A 67 9.18 -10.66 -10.51
CA TRP A 67 10.39 -11.29 -11.03
C TRP A 67 10.11 -11.96 -12.37
N ASP A 68 10.80 -11.53 -13.42
CA ASP A 68 10.77 -12.15 -14.73
C ASP A 68 11.89 -13.20 -14.81
N VAL A 69 11.50 -14.47 -14.88
CA VAL A 69 12.43 -15.61 -14.94
C VAL A 69 13.17 -15.71 -16.27
N VAL A 70 12.64 -15.17 -17.36
CA VAL A 70 13.30 -15.20 -18.68
C VAL A 70 14.34 -14.09 -18.74
N ALA A 71 13.96 -12.89 -18.31
CA ALA A 71 14.86 -11.73 -18.27
C ALA A 71 15.83 -11.75 -17.07
N GLN A 72 15.62 -12.65 -16.10
CA GLN A 72 16.39 -12.75 -14.85
C GLN A 72 16.45 -11.40 -14.10
N GLY A 73 15.28 -10.77 -13.94
CA GLY A 73 15.23 -9.43 -13.35
C GLY A 73 13.84 -8.96 -12.94
N TRP A 74 13.81 -7.83 -12.26
CA TRP A 74 12.57 -7.17 -11.85
C TRP A 74 11.93 -6.43 -13.03
N ARG A 75 10.66 -6.74 -13.32
CA ARG A 75 9.86 -6.11 -14.37
C ARG A 75 8.56 -5.58 -13.77
N LYS A 76 8.19 -4.34 -14.10
CA LYS A 76 6.83 -3.84 -13.82
C LYS A 76 5.86 -4.59 -14.75
N PRO A 77 4.83 -5.29 -14.23
CA PRO A 77 3.88 -5.98 -15.09
C PRO A 77 3.07 -4.97 -15.91
N ASP A 78 2.72 -5.37 -17.14
CA ASP A 78 1.87 -4.57 -18.01
C ASP A 78 0.42 -4.58 -17.51
N GLY A 79 -0.19 -3.40 -17.45
CA GLY A 79 -1.56 -3.21 -16.98
C GLY A 79 -1.66 -2.31 -15.76
N GLN A 80 -2.88 -2.19 -15.24
CA GLN A 80 -3.16 -1.34 -14.09
C GLN A 80 -2.75 -2.04 -12.79
N ILE A 81 -1.94 -1.37 -11.99
CA ILE A 81 -1.65 -1.76 -10.61
C ILE A 81 -2.54 -0.91 -9.71
N SER A 82 -3.29 -1.55 -8.82
CA SER A 82 -4.07 -0.86 -7.78
C SER A 82 -3.47 -1.12 -6.41
N PHE A 83 -3.87 -0.30 -5.43
CA PHE A 83 -3.48 -0.47 -4.04
C PHE A 83 -4.70 -0.37 -3.14
N SER A 84 -4.61 -1.01 -1.98
CA SER A 84 -5.56 -0.83 -0.88
C SER A 84 -4.83 -0.58 0.43
N VAL A 85 -5.47 0.18 1.33
CA VAL A 85 -5.01 0.35 2.71
C VAL A 85 -6.11 -0.07 3.67
N GLY A 86 -5.74 -0.86 4.68
CA GLY A 86 -6.68 -1.50 5.59
C GLY A 86 -6.08 -1.84 6.95
N ALA A 87 -6.91 -2.38 7.84
CA ALA A 87 -6.46 -2.90 9.14
C ALA A 87 -6.04 -4.37 9.06
N SER A 88 -6.44 -5.08 8.01
CA SER A 88 -6.02 -6.45 7.72
C SER A 88 -6.17 -6.75 6.23
N SER A 89 -5.67 -7.90 5.77
CA SER A 89 -5.87 -8.41 4.40
C SER A 89 -7.34 -8.71 4.04
N ARG A 90 -8.27 -8.56 4.99
CA ARG A 90 -9.72 -8.76 4.79
C ARG A 90 -10.55 -7.51 5.11
N ASP A 91 -9.93 -6.46 5.63
CA ASP A 91 -10.56 -5.18 5.99
C ASP A 91 -9.84 -4.04 5.29
N PHE A 92 -10.19 -3.84 4.01
CA PHE A 92 -9.68 -2.75 3.18
C PHE A 92 -10.61 -1.53 3.27
N ARG A 93 -10.04 -0.38 3.61
CA ARG A 93 -10.80 0.86 3.89
C ARG A 93 -10.54 1.97 2.87
N LEU A 94 -9.42 1.87 2.17
CA LEU A 94 -9.00 2.79 1.13
C LEU A 94 -8.55 2.00 -0.10
N TRP A 95 -8.83 2.57 -1.27
CA TRP A 95 -8.45 2.03 -2.57
C TRP A 95 -7.92 3.14 -3.46
N GLY A 96 -7.02 2.79 -4.36
CA GLY A 96 -6.56 3.69 -5.39
C GLY A 96 -5.81 2.96 -6.49
N VAL A 97 -5.44 3.71 -7.52
CA VAL A 97 -4.69 3.21 -8.68
C VAL A 97 -3.32 3.85 -8.67
N ILE A 98 -2.28 3.05 -8.94
CA ILE A 98 -0.94 3.55 -9.18
C ILE A 98 -0.89 4.06 -10.63
N PRO A 99 -0.60 5.35 -10.85
CA PRO A 99 -0.44 5.89 -12.20
C PRO A 99 0.64 5.14 -13.00
N ALA A 100 0.51 5.18 -14.33
CA ALA A 100 1.47 4.56 -15.24
C ALA A 100 2.90 5.08 -15.03
#